data_AF-A0A962FMR6-F1
#
_entry.id   AF-A0A962FMR6-F1
#
_cell.length_a   1.000
_cell.length_b   1.000
_cell.length_c   1.000
_cell.angle_alpha   90.00
_cell.angle_beta   90.00
_cell.angle_gamma   90.00
#
_symmetry.space_group_name_H-M   'P 1'
#
loop_
_entity.id
_entity.type
_entity.pdbx_description
1 polymer ?
#
loop_
_entity_poly.entity_id
_entity_poly.type
_entity_poly.pdbx_seq_one_letter_code
_entity_poly.pdbx_strand_id
1 'polypeptide(L)'
;YFVSLNPMVPLAARHVIRTMSYAHPLFDQAAMRAQKRLWVLQGRRRTWFCGSYFGAGFHEDGLQAGLAVAEALGGVERPWQVAAPSGRIHVLSGATRPVVAEEVV
;
A
#
# COMPACT_ATOMS: atom_id res chain seq x y z
N TYR A 1 27.87 -8.71 9.74
CA TYR A 1 27.54 -7.72 8.69
C TYR A 1 27.01 -6.46 9.36
N PHE A 2 27.28 -5.29 8.79
CA PHE A 2 26.77 -4.00 9.28
C PHE A 2 25.98 -3.31 8.17
N VAL A 3 25.01 -2.48 8.57
CA VAL A 3 24.26 -1.59 7.69
C VAL A 3 24.43 -0.17 8.22
N SER A 4 24.84 0.74 7.36
CA SER A 4 24.92 2.18 7.67
C SER A 4 23.96 2.92 6.76
N LEU A 5 23.09 3.74 7.35
CA LEU A 5 22.12 4.56 6.63
C LEU A 5 22.59 6.02 6.66
N ASN A 6 22.73 6.63 5.48
CA ASN A 6 23.11 8.04 5.31
C ASN A 6 24.32 8.47 6.17
N PRO A 7 25.47 7.78 6.09
CA PRO A 7 26.63 8.12 6.92
C PRO A 7 27.19 9.50 6.52
N MET A 8 27.48 10.35 7.50
CA MET A 8 28.10 11.67 7.26
C MET A 8 29.54 11.56 6.74
N VAL A 9 30.25 10.50 7.12
CA VAL A 9 31.60 10.19 6.65
C VAL A 9 31.54 8.99 5.73
N PRO A 10 32.10 9.05 4.51
CA PRO A 10 32.13 7.92 3.59
C PRO A 10 32.83 6.69 4.19
N LEU A 11 32.24 5.52 3.98
CA LEU A 11 32.86 4.25 4.37
C LEU A 11 34.02 3.91 3.43
N ALA A 12 35.10 3.33 3.96
CA ALA A 12 36.20 2.83 3.14
C ALA A 12 35.68 1.74 2.17
N ALA A 13 35.91 1.93 0.86
CA ALA A 13 35.31 1.10 -0.19
C ALA A 13 35.54 -0.41 -0.03
N ARG A 14 36.72 -0.81 0.48
CA ARG A 14 37.06 -2.23 0.75
C ARG A 14 36.14 -2.92 1.76
N HIS A 15 35.41 -2.17 2.58
CA HIS A 15 34.46 -2.70 3.56
C HIS A 15 32.99 -2.65 3.06
N VAL A 16 32.75 -2.05 1.89
CA VAL A 16 31.39 -1.90 1.33
C VAL A 16 31.08 -3.08 0.44
N ILE A 17 30.11 -3.91 0.85
CA ILE A 17 29.64 -5.05 0.07
C ILE A 17 28.63 -4.61 -0.99
N ARG A 18 27.72 -3.70 -0.62
CA ARG A 18 26.68 -3.19 -1.52
C ARG A 18 26.21 -1.81 -1.07
N THR A 19 25.91 -0.96 -2.04
CA THR A 19 25.21 0.31 -1.84
C THR A 19 23.85 0.24 -2.53
N MET A 20 22.83 0.79 -1.89
CA MET A 20 21.47 0.87 -2.41
C MET A 20 20.94 2.28 -2.12
N SER A 21 20.19 2.85 -3.05
CA SER A 21 19.48 4.11 -2.86
C SER A 21 18.00 3.83 -2.71
N TYR A 22 17.39 4.42 -1.67
CA TYR A 22 15.97 4.28 -1.36
C TYR A 22 15.36 5.66 -1.21
N ALA A 23 14.15 5.86 -1.75
CA ALA A 23 13.35 7.03 -1.48
C ALA A 23 12.41 6.75 -0.30
N HIS A 24 12.29 7.69 0.64
CA HIS A 24 11.33 7.61 1.73
C HIS A 24 10.15 8.55 1.46
N PRO A 25 8.90 8.09 1.63
CA PRO A 25 7.73 8.94 1.50
C PRO A 25 7.72 10.05 2.56
N LEU A 26 7.34 11.26 2.15
CA LEU A 26 7.07 12.37 3.05
C LEU A 26 5.58 12.38 3.41
N PHE A 27 5.27 12.15 4.69
CA PHE A 27 3.90 12.17 5.21
C PHE A 27 3.56 13.52 5.83
N ASP A 28 3.56 14.57 5.01
CA ASP A 28 3.06 15.87 5.44
C ASP A 28 1.52 15.89 5.55
N GLN A 29 0.96 17.01 6.01
CA GLN A 29 -0.49 17.13 6.16
C GLN A 29 -1.25 16.99 4.84
N ALA A 30 -0.66 17.41 3.71
CA ALA A 30 -1.29 17.28 2.40
C ALA A 30 -1.34 15.80 1.97
N ALA A 31 -0.25 15.06 2.17
CA ALA A 31 -0.16 13.63 1.94
C ALA A 31 -1.18 12.88 2.81
N MET A 32 -1.29 13.18 4.11
CA MET A 32 -2.27 12.55 5.00
C MET A 32 -3.72 12.81 4.59
N ARG A 33 -4.04 14.02 4.09
CA ARG A 33 -5.38 14.33 3.55
C ARG A 33 -5.65 13.57 2.25
N ALA A 34 -4.67 13.50 1.36
CA ALA A 34 -4.79 12.76 0.10
C ALA A 34 -4.93 11.25 0.33
N GLN A 35 -4.19 10.71 1.30
CA GLN A 35 -4.20 9.29 1.68
C GLN A 35 -5.61 8.78 2.01
N LYS A 36 -6.40 9.56 2.78
CA LYS A 36 -7.80 9.25 3.11
C LYS A 36 -8.71 9.13 1.89
N ARG A 37 -8.29 9.66 0.75
CA ARG A 37 -9.06 9.68 -0.51
C ARG A 37 -8.55 8.66 -1.53
N LEU A 38 -7.44 7.97 -1.27
CA LEU A 38 -6.84 7.03 -2.22
C LEU A 38 -7.82 5.92 -2.63
N TRP A 39 -8.67 5.47 -1.70
CA TRP A 39 -9.63 4.40 -1.99
C TRP A 39 -10.69 4.76 -3.04
N VAL A 40 -10.92 6.06 -3.30
CA VAL A 40 -11.83 6.54 -4.36
C VAL A 40 -11.31 6.18 -5.77
N LEU A 41 -10.02 5.84 -5.90
CA LEU A 41 -9.38 5.51 -7.17
C LEU A 41 -9.63 4.08 -7.62
N GLN A 42 -10.00 3.18 -6.70
CA GLN A 42 -10.11 1.74 -6.98
C GLN A 42 -11.15 1.44 -8.07
N GLY A 43 -10.84 0.51 -8.97
CA GLY A 43 -11.74 0.06 -10.03
C GLY A 43 -11.92 1.03 -11.20
N ARG A 44 -11.47 2.29 -11.08
CA ARG A 44 -11.57 3.26 -12.18
C ARG A 44 -10.69 2.84 -13.34
N ARG A 45 -11.27 2.77 -14.54
CA ARG A 45 -10.57 2.34 -15.77
C ARG A 45 -9.83 1.01 -15.57
N ARG A 46 -10.48 0.04 -14.90
CA ARG A 46 -9.92 -1.30 -14.63
C ARG A 46 -8.57 -1.26 -13.90
N THR A 47 -8.30 -0.19 -13.14
CA THR A 47 -7.04 0.02 -12.44
C THR A 47 -7.26 -0.01 -10.94
N TRP A 48 -6.36 -0.67 -10.23
CA TRP A 48 -6.41 -0.85 -8.79
C TRP A 48 -5.04 -0.52 -8.21
N PHE A 49 -5.04 0.21 -7.09
CA PHE A 49 -3.82 0.65 -6.41
C PHE A 49 -3.77 0.06 -5.01
N CYS A 50 -2.60 -0.45 -4.63
CA CYS A 50 -2.31 -0.90 -3.26
C CYS A 50 -0.85 -0.58 -2.92
N GLY A 51 -0.53 -0.54 -1.64
CA GLY A 51 0.85 -0.34 -1.17
C GLY A 51 0.91 0.44 0.12
N SER A 52 2.13 0.63 0.64
CA SER A 52 2.36 1.23 1.95
C SER A 52 1.89 2.68 2.07
N TYR A 53 1.69 3.38 0.95
CA TYR A 53 1.14 4.74 0.87
C TYR A 53 -0.32 4.84 1.28
N PHE A 54 -1.05 3.71 1.39
CA PHE A 54 -2.42 3.67 1.90
C PHE A 54 -2.51 3.77 3.43
N GLY A 55 -1.36 3.70 4.12
CA GLY A 55 -1.21 3.92 5.56
C GLY A 55 0.10 4.65 5.86
N ALA A 56 0.73 4.39 7.00
CA ALA A 56 1.90 5.14 7.47
C ALA A 56 3.24 4.72 6.82
N GLY A 57 3.24 4.01 5.68
CA GLY A 57 4.45 3.62 4.96
C GLY A 57 5.10 2.32 5.41
N PHE A 58 4.47 1.56 6.31
CA PHE A 58 5.00 0.29 6.81
C PHE A 58 4.63 -0.90 5.91
N HIS A 59 5.34 -2.02 6.10
CA HIS A 59 5.06 -3.29 5.41
C HIS A 59 3.63 -3.77 5.65
N GLU A 60 3.12 -3.61 6.88
CA GLU A 60 1.74 -4.00 7.24
C GLU A 60 0.69 -3.17 6.49
N ASP A 61 0.95 -1.88 6.23
CA ASP A 61 0.04 -1.03 5.47
C ASP A 61 -0.06 -1.51 4.02
N GLY A 62 1.07 -1.92 3.44
CA GLY A 62 1.13 -2.53 2.12
C GLY A 62 0.44 -3.88 2.06
N LEU A 63 0.64 -4.74 3.07
CA LEU A 63 -0.01 -6.04 3.18
C LEU A 63 -1.54 -5.90 3.26
N GLN A 64 -2.04 -5.06 4.17
CA GLN A 64 -3.48 -4.84 4.34
C GLN A 64 -4.10 -4.23 3.09
N ALA A 65 -3.43 -3.25 2.47
CA ALA A 65 -3.91 -2.66 1.22
C ALA A 65 -3.95 -3.68 0.07
N GLY A 66 -2.92 -4.51 -0.08
CA GLY A 66 -2.86 -5.54 -1.12
C GLY A 66 -3.99 -6.55 -0.97
N LEU A 67 -4.21 -7.06 0.23
CA LEU A 67 -5.29 -8.01 0.51
C LEU A 67 -6.67 -7.37 0.29
N ALA A 68 -6.90 -6.17 0.82
CA ALA A 68 -8.18 -5.46 0.65
C ALA A 68 -8.50 -5.16 -0.83
N VAL A 69 -7.47 -4.88 -1.64
CA VAL A 69 -7.63 -4.71 -3.10
C VAL A 69 -7.91 -6.03 -3.80
N ALA A 70 -7.20 -7.10 -3.44
CA ALA A 70 -7.45 -8.42 -4.01
C ALA A 70 -8.88 -8.90 -3.73
N GLU A 71 -9.38 -8.67 -2.51
CA GLU A 71 -10.75 -8.99 -2.11
C GLU A 71 -11.78 -8.17 -2.89
N ALA A 72 -11.56 -6.86 -3.04
CA ALA A 72 -12.46 -5.98 -3.79
C ALA A 72 -12.44 -6.23 -5.31
N LEU A 73 -11.28 -6.59 -5.87
CA LEU A 73 -11.12 -6.93 -7.29
C LEU A 73 -11.69 -8.31 -7.62
N GLY A 74 -11.45 -9.30 -6.76
CA GLY A 74 -11.82 -10.69 -6.99
C GLY A 74 -13.19 -11.08 -6.45
N GLY A 75 -13.76 -10.30 -5.54
CA GLY A 75 -15.01 -10.65 -4.84
C GLY A 75 -14.88 -11.87 -3.92
N VAL A 76 -13.64 -12.25 -3.56
CA VAL A 76 -13.33 -13.41 -2.73
C VAL A 76 -12.63 -12.92 -1.47
N GLU A 77 -13.19 -13.24 -0.31
CA GLU A 77 -12.57 -12.94 0.98
C GLU A 77 -11.38 -13.86 1.27
N ARG A 78 -10.38 -13.36 1.99
CA ARG A 78 -9.27 -14.21 2.46
C ARG A 78 -9.80 -15.34 3.37
N PRO A 79 -9.22 -16.55 3.32
CA PRO A 79 -9.75 -17.71 4.03
C PRO A 79 -9.47 -17.74 5.55
N TRP A 80 -8.92 -16.66 6.12
CA TRP A 80 -8.58 -16.55 7.54
C TRP A 80 -9.12 -15.25 8.13
N GLN A 81 -9.44 -15.27 9.43
CA GLN A 81 -9.98 -14.10 10.13
C GLN A 81 -8.92 -13.46 11.03
N VAL A 82 -8.93 -12.13 11.09
CA VAL A 82 -8.13 -11.31 12.01
C VAL A 82 -8.99 -10.17 12.52
N ALA A 83 -8.71 -9.66 13.73
CA ALA A 83 -9.58 -8.68 14.39
C ALA A 83 -9.73 -7.33 13.63
N ALA A 84 -8.68 -6.90 12.91
CA ALA A 84 -8.67 -5.62 12.19
C ALA A 84 -7.98 -5.77 10.81
N PRO A 85 -8.62 -6.46 9.85
CA PRO A 85 -8.00 -6.88 8.58
C PRO A 85 -7.58 -5.73 7.66
N SER A 86 -8.07 -4.52 7.93
CA SER A 86 -7.73 -3.26 7.25
C SER A 86 -7.62 -2.09 8.23
N GLY A 87 -7.29 -2.36 9.50
CA GLY A 87 -7.31 -1.37 10.58
C GLY A 87 -6.30 -0.24 10.44
N ARG A 88 -5.29 -0.37 9.56
CA ARG A 88 -4.23 0.63 9.35
C ARG A 88 -4.43 1.48 8.10
N ILE A 89 -5.46 1.21 7.30
CA ILE A 89 -5.73 1.85 6.03
C ILE A 89 -7.15 2.42 5.97
N HIS A 90 -7.38 3.37 5.07
CA HIS A 90 -8.67 4.04 4.92
C HIS A 90 -9.54 3.40 3.83
N VAL A 91 -10.12 2.22 4.13
CA VAL A 91 -11.10 1.57 3.25
C VAL A 91 -12.45 2.28 3.39
N LEU A 92 -13.08 2.64 2.26
CA LEU A 92 -14.42 3.21 2.25
C LEU A 92 -15.46 2.08 2.35
N SER A 93 -16.40 2.17 3.29
CA SER A 93 -17.48 1.19 3.40
C SER A 93 -18.36 1.26 2.13
N GLY A 94 -18.65 0.10 1.54
CA GLY A 94 -19.48 -0.01 0.32
C GLY A 94 -18.73 -0.08 -1.02
N ALA A 95 -17.39 0.00 -1.04
CA ALA A 95 -16.60 -0.10 -2.28
C ALA A 95 -16.45 -1.54 -2.83
N THR A 96 -17.09 -2.54 -2.22
CA THR A 96 -16.93 -3.98 -2.51
C THR A 96 -17.96 -4.56 -3.48
N ARG A 97 -18.80 -3.77 -4.16
CA ARG A 97 -19.65 -4.31 -5.24
C ARG A 97 -19.13 -3.88 -6.60
N PRO A 98 -18.54 -4.79 -7.40
CA PRO A 98 -18.43 -4.54 -8.82
C PRO A 98 -19.86 -4.44 -9.36
N VAL A 99 -20.19 -3.32 -10.01
CA VAL A 99 -21.32 -3.29 -10.93
C VAL A 99 -20.91 -4.17 -12.09
N VAL A 100 -21.32 -5.43 -12.06
CA VAL A 100 -21.29 -6.29 -13.24
C VAL A 100 -22.29 -5.66 -14.19
N ALA A 101 -21.80 -4.90 -15.17
CA ALA A 101 -22.62 -4.54 -16.32
C ALA A 101 -22.76 -5.83 -17.13
N GLU A 102 -23.86 -6.54 -16.92
CA GLU A 102 -24.36 -7.52 -17.90
C GLU A 102 -24.73 -6.72 -19.15
N GLU A 103 -23.82 -6.67 -20.12
CA GLU A 103 -24.22 -6.50 -21.52
C GLU A 103 -24.82 -7.84 -21.96
N VAL A 104 -26.14 -7.96 -21.81
CA VAL A 104 -26.93 -8.93 -22.54
C VAL A 104 -26.89 -8.52 -24.00
N VAL A 105 -26.22 -9.33 -24.82
CA VAL A 105 -26.45 -9.41 -26.28
C VAL A 105 -27.40 -10.55 -26.53
#